data_AF-A0A355A8G5-F1
#
_entry.id   AF-A0A355A8G5-F1
#
_cell.length_a   1.000
_cell.length_b   1.000
_cell.length_c   1.000
_cell.angle_alpha   90.00
_cell.angle_beta   90.00
_cell.angle_gamma   90.00
#
_symmetry.space_group_name_H-M   'P 1'
#
loop_
_entity.id
_entity.type
_entity.pdbx_description
1 polymer ?
#
loop_
_entity_poly.entity_id
_entity_poly.type
_entity_poly.pdbx_seq_one_letter_code
_entity_poly.pdbx_strand_id
1 'polypeptide(L)' 'MIIQKQNLVLNTERLKVLRVIGERVAQVVVESEVPIDAIKIDKIEAQLGPFEDHVFKNKVVKQGTIHKQIFYVDSD' A
#
# COMPACT_ATOMS: atom_id res chain seq x y z
N MET A 1 24.11 34.71 7.50
CA MET A 1 23.09 34.46 6.47
C MET A 1 21.81 34.03 7.20
N ILE A 2 20.88 34.96 7.38
CA ILE A 2 19.68 34.75 8.20
C ILE A 2 18.57 34.30 7.26
N ILE A 3 18.15 33.04 7.35
CA ILE A 3 16.93 32.58 6.66
C ILE A 3 15.78 32.73 7.64
N GLN A 4 14.96 33.76 7.44
CA GLN A 4 13.69 33.90 8.17
C GLN A 4 12.67 32.90 7.61
N LYS A 5 12.20 31.97 8.44
CA LYS A 5 11.00 31.19 8.16
C LYS A 5 9.80 32.14 8.16
N GLN A 6 9.11 32.25 7.02
CA GLN A 6 7.88 33.04 6.92
C GLN A 6 6.80 32.42 7.82
N ASN A 7 6.17 33.25 8.66
CA ASN A 7 5.03 32.86 9.48
C ASN A 7 3.80 32.65 8.59
N LEU A 8 3.58 31.43 8.11
CA LEU A 8 2.36 31.03 7.42
C LEU A 8 1.21 30.94 8.44
N VAL A 9 0.23 31.82 8.31
CA VAL A 9 -1.02 31.75 9.08
C VAL A 9 -2.03 30.99 8.23
N LEU A 10 -2.28 29.73 8.59
CA LEU A 10 -3.25 28.86 7.91
C LEU A 10 -4.61 29.00 8.59
N ASN A 11 -5.65 29.27 7.81
CA ASN A 11 -7.03 29.14 8.28
C ASN A 11 -7.47 27.69 8.10
N THR A 12 -7.71 27.00 9.21
CA THR A 12 -8.18 25.60 9.22
C THR A 12 -9.59 25.54 9.81
N GLU A 13 -10.48 24.77 9.19
CA GLU A 13 -11.80 24.46 9.73
C GLU A 13 -11.89 23.02 10.26
N ARG A 14 -12.65 22.81 11.33
CA ARG A 14 -12.89 21.47 11.89
C ARG A 14 -14.22 20.92 11.38
N LEU A 15 -14.16 19.82 10.64
CA LEU A 15 -15.33 19.05 10.23
C LEU A 15 -15.61 17.95 11.25
N LYS A 16 -16.87 17.83 11.71
CA LYS A 16 -17.30 16.74 12.61
C LYS A 16 -17.64 15.51 11.76
N VAL A 17 -16.63 14.69 11.49
CA VAL A 17 -16.73 13.45 10.73
C VAL A 17 -17.00 12.25 11.65
N LEU A 18 -17.83 11.30 11.21
CA LEU A 18 -18.19 10.12 12.01
C LEU A 18 -17.02 9.12 12.16
N ARG A 19 -16.11 9.07 11.18
CA ARG A 19 -14.90 8.22 11.21
C ARG A 19 -13.89 8.66 10.14
N VAL A 20 -12.62 8.82 10.49
CA VAL A 20 -11.49 9.01 9.55
C VAL A 20 -10.64 7.74 9.56
N ILE A 21 -10.44 7.12 8.40
CA ILE A 21 -9.67 5.85 8.24
C ILE A 21 -8.39 6.08 7.41
N GLY A 22 -7.87 7.31 7.38
CA GLY A 22 -6.59 7.69 6.78
C GLY A 22 -6.69 8.49 5.48
N GLU A 23 -5.90 9.56 5.37
CA GLU A 23 -5.68 10.32 4.13
C GLU A 23 -4.18 10.37 3.83
N ARG A 24 -3.71 9.43 3.00
CA ARG A 24 -2.59 9.55 2.06
C ARG A 24 -2.56 8.26 1.22
N VAL A 25 -2.70 8.37 -0.10
CA VAL A 25 -2.67 7.22 -1.03
C VAL A 25 -1.23 6.79 -1.24
N ALA A 26 -0.87 5.59 -0.79
CA ALA A 26 0.39 4.94 -1.16
C ALA A 26 0.10 3.95 -2.30
N GLN A 27 0.53 4.27 -3.52
CA GLN A 27 0.54 3.31 -4.63
C GLN A 27 1.93 2.68 -4.68
N VAL A 28 2.02 1.38 -4.42
CA VAL A 28 3.25 0.58 -4.57
C VAL A 28 2.99 -0.44 -5.67
N VAL A 29 3.82 -0.41 -6.73
CA VAL A 29 3.78 -1.38 -7.83
C VAL A 29 4.95 -2.33 -7.62
N VAL A 30 4.67 -3.63 -7.45
CA VAL A 30 5.66 -4.70 -7.35
C VAL A 30 5.37 -5.70 -8.44
N GLU A 31 6.29 -5.86 -9.38
CA GLU A 31 6.18 -6.79 -10.50
C GLU A 31 7.01 -8.05 -10.21
N SER A 32 6.45 -9.22 -10.53
CA SER A 32 7.16 -10.49 -10.49
C SER A 32 6.49 -11.46 -11.45
N GLU A 33 7.32 -12.14 -12.24
CA GLU A 33 6.89 -13.11 -13.26
C GLU A 33 7.24 -14.52 -12.82
N VAL A 34 6.33 -15.47 -13.08
CA VAL A 34 6.53 -16.90 -12.83
C VAL A 34 5.96 -17.64 -14.05
N PRO A 35 6.77 -18.42 -14.79
CA PRO A 35 6.24 -19.24 -15.88
C PRO A 35 5.45 -20.41 -15.30
N ILE A 36 4.22 -20.59 -15.78
CA ILE A 36 3.33 -21.70 -15.40
C ILE A 36 2.77 -22.28 -16.69
N ASP A 37 2.87 -23.61 -16.84
CA ASP A 37 2.23 -24.32 -17.95
C ASP A 37 0.75 -24.51 -17.64
N ALA A 38 -0.06 -23.54 -18.05
CA ALA A 38 -1.48 -23.48 -17.77
C ALA A 38 -2.26 -23.28 -19.06
N ILE A 39 -3.31 -24.09 -19.25
CA ILE A 39 -4.31 -23.86 -20.30
C ILE A 39 -5.12 -22.59 -19.97
N LYS A 40 -5.46 -22.40 -18.69
CA LYS A 40 -6.27 -21.25 -18.23
C LYS A 40 -5.92 -20.86 -16.80
N ILE A 41 -5.82 -19.56 -16.54
CA ILE A 41 -5.83 -19.01 -15.18
C ILE A 41 -7.28 -18.76 -14.75
N ASP A 42 -7.69 -19.34 -13.63
CA ASP A 42 -9.02 -19.14 -13.06
C ASP A 42 -9.06 -17.94 -12.11
N LYS A 43 -8.12 -17.89 -11.17
CA LYS A 43 -8.04 -16.83 -10.17
C LYS A 43 -6.61 -16.64 -9.66
N ILE A 44 -6.26 -15.40 -9.34
CA ILE A 44 -5.05 -15.06 -8.59
C ILE A 44 -5.48 -14.38 -7.30
N GLU A 45 -5.07 -14.93 -6.17
CA GLU A 45 -5.26 -14.33 -4.85
C GLU A 45 -3.91 -13.84 -4.32
N ALA A 46 -3.84 -12.58 -3.92
CA ALA A 46 -2.65 -12.00 -3.32
C ALA A 46 -2.96 -11.48 -1.92
N GLN A 47 -2.15 -11.87 -0.95
CA GLN A 47 -2.26 -11.40 0.44
C GLN A 47 -0.90 -10.97 0.95
N LEU A 48 -0.85 -9.88 1.70
CA LEU A 48 0.36 -9.46 2.40
C LEU A 48 0.42 -10.16 3.76
N GLY A 49 1.49 -10.89 4.03
CA GLY A 49 1.74 -11.52 5.32
C GLY A 49 2.99 -12.41 5.28
N PRO A 50 3.62 -12.70 6.44
CA PRO A 50 3.63 -11.84 7.62
C PRO A 50 4.20 -10.44 7.29
N PHE A 51 3.76 -9.42 8.03
CA PHE A 51 4.21 -8.04 7.83
C PHE A 51 4.39 -7.30 9.16
N GLU A 52 5.19 -6.24 9.13
CA GLU A 52 5.43 -5.31 10.23
C GLU A 52 5.15 -3.88 9.76
N ASP A 53 4.68 -3.05 10.69
CA ASP A 53 4.39 -1.64 10.47
C ASP A 53 5.31 -0.76 11.30
N HIS A 54 5.94 0.22 10.66
CA HIS A 54 6.76 1.23 11.31
C HIS A 54 6.16 2.62 11.11
N VAL A 55 5.81 3.26 12.22
CA VAL A 55 5.29 4.63 12.22
C VAL A 55 6.43 5.62 12.40
N PHE A 56 6.57 6.55 11.48
CA PHE A 56 7.48 7.69 11.57
C PHE A 56 6.67 9.00 11.53
N LYS A 57 7.33 10.12 11.81
CA LYS A 57 6.69 11.44 11.69
C LYS A 57 6.12 11.63 10.28
N ASN A 58 4.79 11.80 10.18
CA ASN A 58 4.02 12.00 8.96
C ASN A 58 4.02 10.83 7.94
N LYS A 59 4.54 9.64 8.28
CA LYS A 59 4.51 8.47 7.37
C LYS A 59 4.39 7.16 8.14
N VAL A 60 3.80 6.16 7.49
CA VAL A 60 3.80 4.77 7.96
C VAL A 60 4.44 3.93 6.86
N VAL A 61 5.36 3.06 7.24
CA VAL A 61 6.01 2.08 6.35
C VAL A 61 5.52 0.70 6.74
N LYS A 62 4.88 -0.01 5.80
CA LYS A 62 4.43 -1.39 5.96
C LYS A 62 5.39 -2.28 5.17
N GLN A 63 6.04 -3.22 5.83
CA GLN A 63 7.01 -4.12 5.23
C GLN A 63 6.57 -5.57 5.45
N GLY A 64 6.54 -6.37 4.40
CA GLY A 64 6.18 -7.78 4.50
C GLY A 64 6.28 -8.50 3.17
N THR A 65 5.90 -9.77 3.18
CA THR A 65 5.92 -10.63 1.99
C THR A 65 4.54 -10.67 1.35
N ILE A 66 4.48 -10.54 0.03
CA ILE A 66 3.24 -10.77 -0.73
C ILE A 66 3.18 -12.26 -1.10
N HIS A 67 2.27 -12.99 -0.48
CA HIS A 67 1.91 -14.34 -0.88
C HIS A 67 0.94 -14.27 -2.06
N LYS A 68 1.36 -14.78 -3.22
CA LYS A 68 0.53 -14.93 -4.42
C LYS A 68 0.15 -16.40 -4.59
N GLN A 69 -1.14 -16.69 -4.59
CA GLN A 69 -1.69 -18.02 -4.89
C GLN A 69 -2.39 -17.95 -6.24
N ILE A 70 -2.00 -18.85 -7.15
CA ILE A 70 -2.51 -18.89 -8.53
C ILE A 70 -3.29 -20.20 -8.70
N PHE A 71 -4.56 -20.07 -9.04
CA PHE A 71 -5.45 -21.19 -9.36
C PHE A 71 -5.57 -21.28 -10.88
N TYR A 72 -5.21 -22.43 -11.45
CA TYR A 72 -5.13 -22.61 -12.89
C TYR A 72 -5.50 -24.04 -13.29
N VAL A 73 -5.84 -24.21 -14.57
CA VAL A 73 -6.06 -25.49 -15.23
C VAL A 73 -4.78 -25.82 -15.98
N ASP A 74 -4.16 -26.95 -15.64
CA ASP A 74 -3.05 -27.53 -16.38
C ASP A 74 -3.55 -28.40 -17.54
N SER A 75 -2.62 -29.00 -18.27
CA SER A 75 -2.91 -29.83 -19.44
C SER A 75 -3.19 -31.30 -19.14
N ASP A 76 -3.02 -31.71 -17.88
CA ASP A 76 -3.09 -33.11 -17.43
C ASP A 76 -4.49 -33.51 -16.90
#